data_AF-A0A1D9H4R0-F1
#
_entry.id   AF-A0A1D9H4R0-F1
#
_cell.length_a   1.000
_cell.length_b   1.000
_cell.length_c   1.000
_cell.angle_alpha   90.00
_cell.angle_beta   90.00
_cell.angle_gamma   90.00
#
_symmetry.space_group_name_H-M   'P 1'
#
loop_
_entity.id
_entity.type
_entity.pdbx_description
1 polymer ?
#
loop_
_entity_poly.entity_id
_entity_poly.type
_entity_poly.pdbx_seq_one_letter_code
_entity_poly.pdbx_strand_id
1 'polypeptide(L)'
;MTQAATFSLEMERFIRAPRERVFDAFTDQDALAAWHCPRGLRVLEASADARVGGRYRIVMGERDGARHTVAGEYQAVDRADFLAYTWTWEDGPLPAGVKTLIEVTLTSAEGGTHLRMRHSGFPEQGERDSHASGWRSVFNRLSDYLDPAGSAGTVTVLGDPRSSFCRTVRMALAEKGVAYTLQPVPPQTPEILAHNPFGRIPVFLDGPISLYETRAILGYIEEAFEGPSLQAHGVTARARDEQWVSVIACHAYDAMVRRYVLQYVFPKGAGGQPDRGVIEAALPDIDRHLAALEQAYGAGLYLGGSRAAMADLYLAPIVACLGMFAEGAALLEKYPAVRRGHGAMRERPSFAATEPKLA
;
A
#
# COMPACT_ATOMS: atom_id res chain seq x y z
N MET A 1 -19.83 21.76 -39.24
CA MET A 1 -20.21 21.02 -38.02
C MET A 1 -19.36 21.57 -36.89
N THR A 2 -19.99 22.27 -35.94
CA THR A 2 -19.32 22.75 -34.72
C THR A 2 -18.88 21.53 -33.93
N GLN A 3 -17.57 21.33 -33.78
CA GLN A 3 -17.03 20.29 -32.92
C GLN A 3 -17.54 20.58 -31.51
N ALA A 4 -18.31 19.67 -30.93
CA ALA A 4 -18.81 19.82 -29.57
C ALA A 4 -17.63 20.04 -28.62
N ALA A 5 -17.79 20.94 -27.65
CA ALA A 5 -16.75 21.17 -26.64
C ALA A 5 -16.45 19.85 -25.92
N THR A 6 -15.18 19.43 -25.92
CA THR A 6 -14.72 18.23 -25.21
C THR A 6 -14.07 18.62 -23.89
N PHE A 7 -14.02 17.67 -22.95
CA PHE A 7 -13.34 17.84 -21.67
C PHE A 7 -11.88 17.41 -21.80
N SER A 8 -11.05 17.95 -20.92
CA SER A 8 -9.63 17.59 -20.79
C SER A 8 -9.22 17.54 -19.32
N LEU A 9 -8.15 16.83 -19.03
CA LEU A 9 -7.46 16.84 -17.74
C LEU A 9 -6.00 17.20 -17.95
N GLU A 10 -5.41 17.83 -16.94
CA GLU A 10 -3.97 18.10 -16.87
C GLU A 10 -3.42 17.53 -15.55
N MET A 11 -2.22 16.99 -15.60
CA MET A 11 -1.51 16.42 -14.46
C MET A 11 -0.04 16.78 -14.51
N GLU A 12 0.53 17.05 -13.35
CA GLU A 12 1.94 17.32 -13.19
C GLU A 12 2.56 16.37 -12.17
N ARG A 13 3.78 15.91 -12.44
CA ARG A 13 4.54 15.00 -11.59
C ARG A 13 6.02 15.32 -11.66
N PHE A 14 6.67 15.35 -10.49
CA PHE A 14 8.11 15.27 -10.43
C PHE A 14 8.54 13.80 -10.38
N ILE A 15 9.50 13.42 -11.21
CA ILE A 15 10.06 12.08 -11.30
C ILE A 15 11.56 12.16 -11.10
N ARG A 16 12.09 11.37 -10.15
CA ARG A 16 13.54 11.30 -9.85
C ARG A 16 14.28 10.43 -10.88
N ALA A 17 14.22 10.85 -12.15
CA ALA A 17 14.97 10.24 -13.23
C ALA A 17 15.30 11.30 -14.30
N PRO A 18 16.39 11.12 -15.07
CA PRO A 18 16.68 11.93 -16.25
C PRO A 18 15.55 11.87 -17.27
N ARG A 19 15.33 12.95 -18.03
CA ARG A 19 14.24 13.07 -19.00
C ARG A 19 14.25 11.97 -20.05
N GLU A 20 15.45 11.57 -20.46
CA GLU A 20 15.66 10.48 -21.42
C GLU A 20 15.08 9.17 -20.87
N ARG A 21 15.32 8.85 -19.60
CA ARG A 21 14.75 7.65 -18.97
C ARG A 21 13.24 7.74 -18.80
N VAL A 22 12.72 8.92 -18.45
CA VAL A 22 11.26 9.14 -18.38
C VAL A 22 10.64 8.95 -19.75
N PHE A 23 11.23 9.53 -20.80
CA PHE A 23 10.76 9.41 -22.18
C PHE A 23 10.82 7.96 -22.68
N ASP A 24 11.94 7.27 -22.42
CA ASP A 24 12.12 5.86 -22.79
C ASP A 24 11.03 4.99 -22.17
N ALA A 25 10.56 5.32 -20.96
CA ALA A 25 9.48 4.57 -20.33
C ALA A 25 8.14 4.62 -21.10
N PHE A 26 7.88 5.65 -21.92
CA PHE A 26 6.67 5.76 -22.75
C PHE A 26 6.82 5.16 -24.16
N THR A 27 8.04 4.80 -24.55
CA THR A 27 8.37 4.43 -25.93
C THR A 27 8.96 3.03 -26.05
N ASP A 28 9.52 2.50 -24.96
CA ASP A 28 10.01 1.14 -24.85
C ASP A 28 8.89 0.17 -24.42
N GLN A 29 8.74 -0.93 -25.16
CA GLN A 29 7.67 -1.90 -24.90
C GLN A 29 7.83 -2.62 -23.54
N ASP A 30 9.07 -2.90 -23.13
CA ASP A 30 9.34 -3.64 -21.89
C ASP A 30 9.11 -2.72 -20.69
N ALA A 31 9.44 -1.44 -20.82
CA ALA A 31 9.06 -0.42 -19.86
C ALA A 31 7.54 -0.29 -19.75
N LEU A 32 6.82 -0.16 -20.87
CA LEU A 32 5.35 -0.07 -20.85
C LEU A 32 4.72 -1.30 -20.16
N ALA A 33 5.26 -2.50 -20.40
CA ALA A 33 4.84 -3.73 -19.73
C ALA A 33 5.06 -3.70 -18.21
N ALA A 34 6.04 -2.93 -17.72
CA ALA A 34 6.34 -2.85 -16.29
C ALA A 34 5.42 -1.89 -15.52
N TRP A 35 4.99 -0.77 -16.12
CA TRP A 35 4.33 0.31 -15.37
C TRP A 35 2.99 0.82 -15.93
N HIS A 36 2.67 0.59 -17.20
CA HIS A 36 1.60 1.33 -17.91
C HIS A 36 0.18 0.79 -17.64
N CYS A 37 -0.18 0.64 -16.37
CA CYS A 37 -1.54 0.37 -15.90
C CYS A 37 -1.75 0.97 -14.50
N PRO A 38 -2.99 1.13 -14.02
CA PRO A 38 -3.22 1.48 -12.62
C PRO A 38 -2.70 0.37 -11.68
N ARG A 39 -2.35 0.74 -10.44
CA ARG A 39 -2.21 -0.21 -9.33
C ARG A 39 -3.48 -1.09 -9.22
N GLY A 40 -3.31 -2.37 -8.88
CA GLY A 40 -4.39 -3.36 -8.88
C GLY A 40 -4.56 -4.14 -10.18
N LEU A 41 -4.13 -3.56 -11.31
CA LEU A 41 -4.03 -4.26 -12.59
C LEU A 41 -2.58 -4.65 -12.87
N ARG A 42 -2.40 -5.56 -13.82
CA ARG A 42 -1.10 -5.91 -14.41
C ARG A 42 -1.16 -5.72 -15.91
N VAL A 43 -0.07 -5.27 -16.52
CA VAL A 43 0.04 -5.33 -17.99
C VAL A 43 0.35 -6.79 -18.36
N LEU A 44 -0.50 -7.36 -19.22
CA LEU A 44 -0.36 -8.71 -19.75
C LEU A 44 0.47 -8.71 -21.03
N GLU A 45 0.24 -7.71 -21.88
CA GLU A 45 0.89 -7.56 -23.19
C GLU A 45 1.10 -6.06 -23.45
N ALA A 46 2.27 -5.69 -23.96
CA ALA A 46 2.57 -4.35 -24.43
C ALA A 46 3.35 -4.42 -25.75
N SER A 47 3.04 -3.51 -26.67
CA SER A 47 3.79 -3.30 -27.91
C SER A 47 3.86 -1.82 -28.22
N ALA A 48 4.99 -1.36 -28.75
CA ALA A 48 5.19 0.03 -29.16
C ALA A 48 6.11 0.13 -30.38
N ASP A 49 5.62 0.78 -31.43
CA ASP A 49 6.41 1.26 -32.58
C ASP A 49 6.57 2.78 -32.43
N ALA A 50 7.55 3.21 -31.62
CA ALA A 50 7.70 4.59 -31.16
C ALA A 50 8.30 5.54 -32.23
N ARG A 51 7.55 5.73 -33.32
CA ARG A 51 7.81 6.71 -34.37
C ARG A 51 6.49 7.37 -34.75
N VAL A 52 6.53 8.56 -35.36
CA VAL A 52 5.31 9.22 -35.85
C VAL A 52 4.56 8.30 -36.82
N GLY A 53 3.26 8.11 -36.57
CA GLY A 53 2.38 7.16 -37.28
C GLY A 53 2.53 5.69 -36.84
N GLY A 54 3.48 5.38 -35.97
CA GLY A 54 3.64 4.05 -35.37
C GLY A 54 2.58 3.81 -34.29
N ARG A 55 2.25 2.53 -34.06
CA ARG A 55 1.13 2.12 -33.19
C ARG A 55 1.65 1.53 -31.89
N TYR A 56 0.84 1.66 -30.84
CA TYR A 56 1.05 0.96 -29.58
C TYR A 56 -0.24 0.25 -29.16
N ARG A 57 -0.09 -0.77 -28.31
CA ARG A 57 -1.19 -1.54 -27.73
C ARG A 57 -0.79 -2.06 -26.36
N ILE A 58 -1.69 -1.95 -25.39
CA ILE A 58 -1.49 -2.38 -24.00
C ILE A 58 -2.74 -3.16 -23.56
N VAL A 59 -2.53 -4.41 -23.16
CA VAL A 59 -3.57 -5.27 -22.60
C VAL A 59 -3.35 -5.34 -21.10
N MET A 60 -4.31 -4.88 -20.32
CA MET A 60 -4.30 -4.89 -18.86
C MET A 60 -5.19 -6.00 -18.34
N GLY A 61 -4.78 -6.67 -17.27
CA GLY A 61 -5.50 -7.76 -16.64
C GLY A 61 -5.85 -7.48 -15.18
N GLU A 62 -7.07 -7.80 -14.79
CA GLU A 62 -7.52 -7.82 -13.41
C GLU A 62 -7.23 -9.18 -12.74
N ARG A 63 -7.37 -9.25 -11.42
CA ARG A 63 -7.15 -10.48 -10.65
C ARG A 63 -8.18 -11.57 -10.94
N ASP A 64 -9.39 -11.19 -11.33
CA ASP A 64 -10.47 -12.11 -11.69
C ASP A 64 -10.35 -12.67 -13.11
N GLY A 65 -9.39 -12.17 -13.89
CA GLY A 65 -9.14 -12.58 -15.27
C GLY A 65 -9.75 -11.64 -16.32
N ALA A 66 -10.51 -10.61 -15.93
CA ALA A 66 -11.00 -9.59 -16.85
C ALA A 66 -9.82 -8.88 -17.54
N ARG A 67 -10.03 -8.46 -18.79
CA ARG A 67 -9.02 -7.81 -19.62
C ARG A 67 -9.56 -6.50 -20.15
N HIS A 68 -8.70 -5.49 -20.18
CA HIS A 68 -8.97 -4.18 -20.74
C HIS A 68 -7.87 -3.80 -21.70
N THR A 69 -8.22 -3.45 -22.94
CA THR A 69 -7.23 -3.18 -23.98
C THR A 69 -7.33 -1.74 -24.44
N VAL A 70 -6.18 -1.08 -24.46
CA VAL A 70 -6.02 0.27 -25.01
C VAL A 70 -5.00 0.25 -26.13
N ALA A 71 -5.26 1.05 -27.15
CA ALA A 71 -4.39 1.18 -28.30
C ALA A 71 -4.36 2.62 -28.80
N GLY A 72 -3.37 2.92 -29.62
CA GLY A 72 -3.23 4.23 -30.20
C GLY A 72 -2.09 4.35 -31.19
N GLU A 73 -1.85 5.58 -31.60
CA GLU A 73 -0.86 5.96 -32.59
C GLU A 73 -0.08 7.17 -32.12
N TYR A 74 1.24 7.10 -32.21
CA TYR A 74 2.14 8.21 -31.90
C TYR A 74 2.00 9.31 -32.95
N GLN A 75 1.58 10.50 -32.51
CA GLN A 75 1.38 11.68 -33.34
C GLN A 75 2.62 12.59 -33.37
N ALA A 76 3.35 12.66 -32.26
CA ALA A 76 4.61 13.39 -32.15
C ALA A 76 5.57 12.64 -31.24
N VAL A 77 6.85 12.59 -31.62
CA VAL A 77 7.92 11.91 -30.89
C VAL A 77 9.15 12.80 -30.93
N ASP A 78 9.36 13.58 -29.87
CA ASP A 78 10.52 14.43 -29.67
C ASP A 78 11.28 13.99 -28.42
N ARG A 79 12.37 13.26 -28.65
CA ARG A 79 13.05 12.49 -27.60
C ARG A 79 13.48 13.39 -26.44
N ALA A 80 13.09 12.99 -25.24
CA ALA A 80 13.34 13.67 -23.95
C ALA A 80 12.60 14.99 -23.70
N ASP A 81 11.82 15.49 -24.67
CA ASP A 81 11.14 16.79 -24.55
C ASP A 81 9.61 16.65 -24.66
N PHE A 82 9.11 15.96 -25.69
CA PHE A 82 7.68 15.91 -25.97
C PHE A 82 7.22 14.62 -26.65
N LEU A 83 6.03 14.18 -26.28
CA LEU A 83 5.38 13.01 -26.84
C LEU A 83 3.88 13.30 -26.98
N ALA A 84 3.29 13.00 -28.13
CA ALA A 84 1.84 12.98 -28.30
C ALA A 84 1.39 11.66 -28.91
N TYR A 85 0.33 11.07 -28.37
CA TYR A 85 -0.24 9.82 -28.88
C TYR A 85 -1.75 9.76 -28.63
N THR A 86 -2.47 9.14 -29.55
CA THR A 86 -3.92 8.97 -29.41
C THR A 86 -4.22 7.86 -28.41
N TRP A 87 -5.38 7.92 -27.77
CA TRP A 87 -5.85 6.89 -26.85
C TRP A 87 -7.23 6.39 -27.26
N THR A 88 -7.40 5.08 -27.34
CA THR A 88 -8.67 4.43 -27.69
C THR A 88 -8.79 3.14 -26.91
N TRP A 89 -9.91 2.97 -26.21
CA TRP A 89 -10.30 1.69 -25.64
C TRP A 89 -10.81 0.78 -26.76
N GLU A 90 -10.26 -0.44 -26.88
CA GLU A 90 -10.84 -1.46 -27.76
C GLU A 90 -12.13 -2.01 -27.15
N ASP A 91 -12.11 -2.20 -25.84
CA ASP A 91 -13.25 -2.50 -24.97
C ASP A 91 -13.09 -1.63 -23.71
N GLY A 92 -14.09 -0.82 -23.35
CA GLY A 92 -13.94 0.11 -22.23
C GLY A 92 -15.10 1.08 -22.01
N PRO A 93 -14.90 2.07 -21.12
CA PRO A 93 -15.96 3.00 -20.68
C PRO A 93 -16.35 4.00 -21.77
N LEU A 94 -15.39 4.40 -22.62
CA LEU A 94 -15.67 5.28 -23.74
C LEU A 94 -16.43 4.55 -24.85
N PRO A 95 -17.39 5.21 -25.53
CA PRO A 95 -18.02 4.66 -26.72
C PRO A 95 -17.01 4.22 -27.76
N ALA A 96 -17.31 3.11 -28.44
CA ALA A 96 -16.45 2.57 -29.49
C ALA A 96 -16.13 3.65 -30.55
N GLY A 97 -14.85 3.78 -30.88
CA GLY A 97 -14.36 4.76 -31.86
C GLY A 97 -14.09 6.16 -31.31
N VAL A 98 -14.35 6.43 -30.03
CA VAL A 98 -13.87 7.67 -29.40
C VAL A 98 -12.34 7.61 -29.29
N LYS A 99 -11.71 8.59 -29.94
CA LYS A 99 -10.27 8.78 -29.94
C LYS A 99 -9.94 10.04 -29.16
N THR A 100 -9.26 9.88 -28.04
CA THR A 100 -8.72 10.98 -27.24
C THR A 100 -7.24 11.20 -27.55
N LEU A 101 -6.66 12.29 -27.07
CA LEU A 101 -5.26 12.65 -27.31
C LEU A 101 -4.55 12.86 -25.98
N ILE A 102 -3.39 12.21 -25.82
CA ILE A 102 -2.46 12.41 -24.71
C ILE A 102 -1.24 13.15 -25.21
N GLU A 103 -0.86 14.19 -24.49
CA GLU A 103 0.32 15.00 -24.71
C GLU A 103 1.15 15.00 -23.42
N VAL A 104 2.42 14.63 -23.53
CA VAL A 104 3.37 14.57 -22.41
C VAL A 104 4.53 15.51 -22.72
N THR A 105 4.73 16.50 -21.85
CA THR A 105 5.86 17.43 -21.89
C THR A 105 6.81 17.12 -20.74
N LEU A 106 8.09 17.03 -21.04
CA LEU A 106 9.16 16.73 -20.08
C LEU A 106 10.12 17.92 -19.99
N THR A 107 10.23 18.52 -18.80
CA THR A 107 11.18 19.60 -18.54
C THR A 107 12.17 19.20 -17.45
N SER A 108 13.40 19.69 -17.55
CA SER A 108 14.43 19.40 -16.55
C SER A 108 14.08 20.08 -15.23
N ALA A 109 14.30 19.39 -14.12
CA ALA A 109 14.17 19.93 -12.77
C ALA A 109 15.36 19.49 -11.91
N GLU A 110 15.63 20.20 -10.82
CA GLU A 110 16.68 19.78 -9.89
C GLU A 110 16.37 18.37 -9.35
N GLY A 111 17.32 17.44 -9.48
CA GLY A 111 17.16 16.05 -9.05
C GLY A 111 16.29 15.16 -9.94
N GLY A 112 15.79 15.64 -11.09
CA GLY A 112 14.98 14.81 -11.98
C GLY A 112 14.26 15.54 -13.11
N THR A 113 13.02 15.12 -13.37
CA THR A 113 12.19 15.57 -14.48
C THR A 113 10.84 16.04 -13.98
N HIS A 114 10.37 17.19 -14.47
CA HIS A 114 8.99 17.59 -14.34
C HIS A 114 8.20 17.10 -15.57
N LEU A 115 7.27 16.18 -15.33
CA LEU A 115 6.35 15.65 -16.32
C LEU A 115 5.03 16.39 -16.22
N ARG A 116 4.56 16.97 -17.34
CA ARG A 116 3.20 17.47 -17.51
C ARG A 116 2.48 16.64 -18.54
N MET A 117 1.35 16.04 -18.17
CA MET A 117 0.46 15.34 -19.09
C MET A 117 -0.84 16.12 -19.27
N ARG A 118 -1.27 16.29 -20.51
CA ARG A 118 -2.61 16.73 -20.88
C ARG A 118 -3.30 15.60 -21.63
N HIS A 119 -4.51 15.22 -21.21
CA HIS A 119 -5.34 14.25 -21.92
C HIS A 119 -6.66 14.93 -22.28
N SER A 120 -6.95 15.01 -23.58
CA SER A 120 -8.07 15.78 -24.14
C SER A 120 -8.94 14.96 -25.09
N GLY A 121 -10.14 15.44 -25.37
CA GLY A 121 -11.09 14.80 -26.30
C GLY A 121 -12.17 13.97 -25.59
N PHE A 122 -12.31 14.07 -24.28
CA PHE A 122 -13.35 13.35 -23.55
C PHE A 122 -14.74 13.91 -23.89
N PRO A 123 -15.72 13.07 -24.24
CA PRO A 123 -17.07 13.52 -24.56
C PRO A 123 -17.83 14.00 -23.32
N GLU A 124 -17.53 13.43 -22.16
CA GLU A 124 -18.24 13.68 -20.90
C GLU A 124 -17.28 13.98 -19.74
N GLN A 125 -17.77 14.72 -18.75
CA GLN A 125 -16.98 15.06 -17.56
C GLN A 125 -16.68 13.83 -16.69
N GLY A 126 -17.64 12.92 -16.52
CA GLY A 126 -17.47 11.71 -15.70
C GLY A 126 -16.36 10.79 -16.23
N GLU A 127 -16.27 10.66 -17.55
CA GLU A 127 -15.18 9.96 -18.26
C GLU A 127 -13.82 10.59 -17.92
N ARG A 128 -13.71 11.92 -18.04
CA ARG A 128 -12.50 12.68 -17.70
C ARG A 128 -12.10 12.45 -16.24
N ASP A 129 -13.04 12.51 -15.31
CA ASP A 129 -12.78 12.35 -13.87
C ASP A 129 -12.34 10.92 -13.52
N SER A 130 -12.94 9.91 -14.15
CA SER A 130 -12.52 8.50 -14.03
C SER A 130 -11.09 8.30 -14.55
N HIS A 131 -10.78 8.81 -15.74
CA HIS A 131 -9.42 8.78 -16.30
C HIS A 131 -8.43 9.53 -15.40
N ALA A 132 -8.85 10.64 -14.77
CA ALA A 132 -8.01 11.36 -13.82
C ALA A 132 -7.68 10.53 -12.57
N SER A 133 -8.57 9.64 -12.13
CA SER A 133 -8.25 8.69 -11.05
C SER A 133 -7.25 7.64 -11.53
N GLY A 134 -7.49 7.04 -12.70
CA GLY A 134 -6.62 6.01 -13.28
C GLY A 134 -5.19 6.51 -13.52
N TRP A 135 -5.02 7.68 -14.14
CA TRP A 135 -3.71 8.26 -14.44
C TRP A 135 -2.88 8.59 -13.20
N ARG A 136 -3.51 8.98 -12.08
CA ARG A 136 -2.79 9.18 -10.82
C ARG A 136 -2.12 7.88 -10.38
N SER A 137 -2.85 6.77 -10.45
CA SER A 137 -2.36 5.44 -10.07
C SER A 137 -1.28 4.93 -11.05
N VAL A 138 -1.48 5.14 -12.35
CA VAL A 138 -0.50 4.83 -13.40
C VAL A 138 0.82 5.58 -13.17
N PHE A 139 0.79 6.87 -12.84
CA PHE A 139 2.01 7.64 -12.59
C PHE A 139 2.73 7.30 -11.28
N ASN A 140 2.01 6.77 -10.28
CA ASN A 140 2.65 6.19 -9.11
C ASN A 140 3.53 4.98 -9.53
N ARG A 141 3.03 4.11 -10.42
CA ARG A 141 3.82 3.00 -10.97
C ARG A 141 5.00 3.46 -11.82
N LEU A 142 4.82 4.50 -12.65
CA LEU A 142 5.91 5.09 -13.42
C LEU A 142 7.05 5.57 -12.50
N SER A 143 6.69 6.22 -11.39
CA SER A 143 7.66 6.71 -10.42
C SER A 143 8.43 5.56 -9.76
N ASP A 144 7.72 4.52 -9.32
CA ASP A 144 8.33 3.32 -8.73
C ASP A 144 9.25 2.58 -9.71
N TYR A 145 8.87 2.50 -10.99
CA TYR A 145 9.66 1.88 -12.04
C TYR A 145 10.97 2.64 -12.32
N LEU A 146 10.91 3.97 -12.33
CA LEU A 146 12.06 4.81 -12.68
C LEU A 146 13.02 5.05 -11.51
N ASP A 147 12.52 5.00 -10.27
CA ASP A 147 13.28 5.17 -9.04
C ASP A 147 13.13 3.98 -8.07
N PRO A 148 13.59 2.77 -8.46
CA PRO A 148 13.39 1.55 -7.67
C PRO A 148 14.18 1.56 -6.35
N ALA A 149 15.24 2.36 -6.26
CA ALA A 149 16.09 2.52 -5.07
C ALA A 149 15.75 3.79 -4.26
N GLY A 150 14.77 4.57 -4.72
CA GLY A 150 14.40 5.85 -4.14
C GLY A 150 14.02 5.75 -2.68
N SER A 151 14.35 6.80 -1.92
CA SER A 151 13.80 7.05 -0.60
C SER A 151 12.28 7.23 -0.73
N ALA A 152 11.57 6.10 -0.72
CA ALA A 152 10.16 5.90 -1.01
C ALA A 152 9.74 6.20 -2.45
N GLY A 153 8.98 5.27 -3.02
CA GLY A 153 8.01 5.62 -4.04
C GLY A 153 7.01 6.66 -3.50
N THR A 154 5.88 6.82 -4.17
CA THR A 154 4.80 7.72 -3.70
C THR A 154 4.23 7.34 -2.31
N VAL A 155 4.75 6.28 -1.68
CA VAL A 155 4.29 5.68 -0.43
C VAL A 155 4.94 6.28 0.81
N THR A 156 4.13 6.88 1.68
CA THR A 156 4.56 7.38 3.00
C THR A 156 3.69 6.79 4.11
N VAL A 157 4.29 6.34 5.19
CA VAL A 157 3.60 5.93 6.42
C VAL A 157 3.86 7.00 7.48
N LEU A 158 2.80 7.62 8.00
CA LEU A 158 2.89 8.58 9.10
C LEU A 158 2.53 7.84 10.38
N GLY A 159 3.43 7.84 11.35
CA GLY A 159 3.18 7.24 12.66
C GLY A 159 4.43 6.93 13.45
N ASP A 160 4.24 6.71 14.75
CA ASP A 160 5.31 6.30 15.66
C ASP A 160 5.82 4.88 15.31
N PRO A 161 7.14 4.68 15.08
CA PRO A 161 7.72 3.37 14.78
C PRO A 161 7.46 2.29 15.84
N ARG A 162 7.15 2.69 17.09
CA ARG A 162 6.85 1.77 18.21
C ARG A 162 5.39 1.30 18.21
N SER A 163 4.51 1.94 17.43
CA SER A 163 3.11 1.53 17.33
C SER A 163 2.99 0.18 16.64
N SER A 164 2.34 -0.79 17.30
CA SER A 164 2.10 -2.12 16.74
C SER A 164 1.42 -2.06 15.37
N PHE A 165 0.43 -1.17 15.20
CA PHE A 165 -0.27 -1.01 13.92
C PHE A 165 0.54 -0.27 12.86
N CYS A 166 1.37 0.70 13.24
CA CYS A 166 2.31 1.30 12.29
C CYS A 166 3.30 0.25 11.80
N ARG A 167 3.79 -0.61 12.70
CA ARG A 167 4.67 -1.72 12.37
C ARG A 167 3.98 -2.76 11.48
N THR A 168 2.70 -3.08 11.71
CA THR A 168 1.91 -3.97 10.83
C THR A 168 1.89 -3.47 9.37
N VAL A 169 1.61 -2.17 9.14
CA VAL A 169 1.63 -1.58 7.78
C VAL A 169 3.03 -1.68 7.15
N ARG A 170 4.07 -1.35 7.93
CA ARG A 170 5.46 -1.43 7.46
C ARG A 170 5.89 -2.86 7.12
N MET A 171 5.45 -3.85 7.91
CA MET A 171 5.70 -5.26 7.62
C MET A 171 5.00 -5.67 6.32
N ALA A 172 3.74 -5.27 6.11
CA ALA A 172 3.00 -5.55 4.89
C ALA A 172 3.72 -4.98 3.64
N LEU A 173 4.23 -3.74 3.71
CA LEU A 173 5.02 -3.14 2.65
C LEU A 173 6.33 -3.92 2.41
N ALA A 174 7.03 -4.31 3.46
CA ALA A 174 8.25 -5.10 3.36
C ALA A 174 8.01 -6.50 2.76
N GLU A 175 6.90 -7.16 3.11
CA GLU A 175 6.50 -8.44 2.51
C GLU A 175 6.23 -8.32 1.01
N LYS A 176 5.66 -7.19 0.58
CA LYS A 176 5.43 -6.85 -0.84
C LYS A 176 6.69 -6.37 -1.57
N GLY A 177 7.79 -6.12 -0.85
CA GLY A 177 8.99 -5.50 -1.43
C GLY A 177 8.80 -4.03 -1.83
N VAL A 178 7.83 -3.33 -1.22
CA VAL A 178 7.50 -1.93 -1.55
C VAL A 178 8.34 -0.99 -0.72
N ALA A 179 9.13 -0.14 -1.38
CA ALA A 179 9.86 0.95 -0.74
C ALA A 179 8.90 2.02 -0.20
N TYR A 180 9.16 2.55 0.99
CA TYR A 180 8.31 3.56 1.63
C TYR A 180 9.13 4.50 2.54
N THR A 181 8.57 5.68 2.82
CA THR A 181 9.12 6.62 3.80
C THR A 181 8.31 6.49 5.07
N LEU A 182 8.96 6.24 6.20
CA LEU A 182 8.34 6.41 7.50
C LEU A 182 8.56 7.86 7.93
N GLN A 183 7.48 8.60 8.16
CA GLN A 183 7.50 9.89 8.84
C GLN A 183 7.07 9.69 10.29
N PRO A 184 7.98 9.74 11.27
CA PRO A 184 7.64 9.57 12.67
C PRO A 184 6.79 10.75 13.17
N VAL A 185 5.51 10.48 13.43
CA VAL A 185 4.57 11.49 13.96
C VAL A 185 3.71 10.85 15.06
N PRO A 186 3.58 11.48 16.24
CA PRO A 186 2.68 11.01 17.29
C PRO A 186 1.20 11.05 16.86
N PRO A 187 0.31 10.28 17.51
CA PRO A 187 -1.13 10.46 17.32
C PRO A 187 -1.61 11.84 17.82
N GLN A 188 -2.80 12.26 17.37
CA GLN A 188 -3.48 13.51 17.77
C GLN A 188 -2.77 14.83 17.37
N THR A 189 -1.71 14.79 16.56
CA THR A 189 -1.08 16.03 16.07
C THR A 189 -1.85 16.62 14.87
N PRO A 190 -1.69 17.92 14.57
CA PRO A 190 -2.31 18.53 13.38
C PRO A 190 -1.99 17.81 12.07
N GLU A 191 -0.78 17.27 11.93
CA GLU A 191 -0.36 16.52 10.74
C GLU A 191 -1.17 15.23 10.59
N ILE A 192 -1.41 14.49 11.69
CA ILE A 192 -2.26 13.30 11.64
C ILE A 192 -3.72 13.68 11.43
N LEU A 193 -4.21 14.72 12.11
CA LEU A 193 -5.61 15.16 12.03
C LEU A 193 -6.00 15.67 10.63
N ALA A 194 -5.03 16.16 9.85
CA ALA A 194 -5.25 16.54 8.45
C ALA A 194 -5.65 15.36 7.55
N HIS A 195 -5.30 14.13 7.95
CA HIS A 195 -5.56 12.90 7.16
C HIS A 195 -6.52 11.93 7.85
N ASN A 196 -6.49 11.88 9.19
CA ASN A 196 -7.31 10.99 10.00
C ASN A 196 -8.08 11.82 11.06
N PRO A 197 -9.40 11.99 10.90
CA PRO A 197 -10.21 12.80 11.82
C PRO A 197 -10.26 12.26 13.25
N PHE A 198 -9.89 10.99 13.47
CA PHE A 198 -9.82 10.37 14.79
C PHE A 198 -8.46 10.55 15.47
N GLY A 199 -7.49 11.19 14.79
CA GLY A 199 -6.15 11.42 15.31
C GLY A 199 -5.38 10.13 15.64
N ARG A 200 -5.72 9.01 14.98
CA ARG A 200 -5.07 7.71 15.18
C ARG A 200 -3.98 7.50 14.12
N ILE A 201 -2.98 6.71 14.50
CA ILE A 201 -1.90 6.25 13.61
C ILE A 201 -2.06 4.74 13.37
N PRO A 202 -1.58 4.22 12.21
CA PRO A 202 -0.90 4.93 11.13
C PRO A 202 -1.86 5.66 10.16
N VAL A 203 -1.31 6.66 9.47
CA VAL A 203 -1.84 7.15 8.18
C VAL A 203 -0.94 6.63 7.07
N PHE A 204 -1.53 6.22 5.96
CA PHE A 204 -0.84 5.75 4.77
C PHE A 204 -1.13 6.68 3.61
N LEU A 205 -0.08 7.14 2.94
CA LEU A 205 -0.16 7.94 1.73
C LEU A 205 0.41 7.15 0.56
N ASP A 206 -0.21 7.28 -0.61
CA ASP A 206 0.33 6.84 -1.90
C ASP A 206 0.06 7.92 -2.95
N GLY A 207 0.94 8.91 -2.99
CA GLY A 207 0.76 10.13 -3.77
C GLY A 207 -0.44 10.92 -3.23
N PRO A 208 -1.50 11.16 -4.03
CA PRO A 208 -2.69 11.86 -3.58
C PRO A 208 -3.64 10.99 -2.73
N ILE A 209 -3.43 9.66 -2.70
CA ILE A 209 -4.26 8.75 -1.92
C ILE A 209 -3.85 8.86 -0.45
N SER A 210 -4.83 9.01 0.44
CA SER A 210 -4.66 9.09 1.88
C SER A 210 -5.64 8.13 2.55
N LEU A 211 -5.12 7.15 3.30
CA LEU A 211 -5.90 6.13 3.99
C LEU A 211 -5.53 6.08 5.48
N TYR A 212 -6.53 5.81 6.31
CA TYR A 212 -6.38 5.47 7.71
C TYR A 212 -7.19 4.19 8.01
N GLU A 213 -7.05 3.66 9.22
CA GLU A 213 -7.41 2.29 9.62
C GLU A 213 -6.51 1.21 9.01
N THR A 214 -5.77 0.51 9.86
CA THR A 214 -4.76 -0.50 9.48
C THR A 214 -5.32 -1.56 8.53
N ARG A 215 -6.61 -1.93 8.68
CA ARG A 215 -7.21 -3.00 7.86
C ARG A 215 -7.51 -2.54 6.45
N ALA A 216 -7.98 -1.29 6.31
CA ALA A 216 -8.17 -0.67 5.01
C ALA A 216 -6.83 -0.47 4.30
N ILE A 217 -5.81 -0.01 5.04
CA ILE A 217 -4.45 0.14 4.53
C ILE A 217 -3.88 -1.19 4.02
N LEU A 218 -4.00 -2.28 4.79
CA LEU A 218 -3.52 -3.61 4.36
C LEU A 218 -4.31 -4.15 3.16
N GLY A 219 -5.61 -3.85 3.08
CA GLY A 219 -6.43 -4.18 1.90
C GLY A 219 -5.94 -3.48 0.64
N TYR A 220 -5.69 -2.17 0.74
CA TYR A 220 -5.07 -1.41 -0.34
C TYR A 220 -3.71 -1.98 -0.72
N ILE A 221 -2.83 -2.27 0.26
CA ILE A 221 -1.50 -2.81 -0.03
C ILE A 221 -1.59 -4.17 -0.74
N GLU A 222 -2.50 -5.05 -0.30
CA GLU A 222 -2.71 -6.34 -0.93
C GLU A 222 -3.13 -6.22 -2.39
N GLU A 223 -4.06 -5.32 -2.69
CA GLU A 223 -4.62 -5.17 -4.04
C GLU A 223 -3.69 -4.36 -4.95
N ALA A 224 -3.17 -3.23 -4.46
CA ALA A 224 -2.47 -2.23 -5.24
C ALA A 224 -1.04 -2.63 -5.62
N PHE A 225 -0.36 -3.44 -4.80
CA PHE A 225 1.04 -3.80 -5.02
C PHE A 225 1.22 -5.28 -5.34
N GLU A 226 2.15 -5.53 -6.26
CA GLU A 226 2.62 -6.87 -6.61
C GLU A 226 3.46 -7.48 -5.48
N GLY A 227 3.78 -8.76 -5.62
CA GLY A 227 4.51 -9.54 -4.62
C GLY A 227 3.64 -10.57 -3.90
N PRO A 228 4.18 -11.25 -2.88
CA PRO A 228 3.46 -12.27 -2.12
C PRO A 228 2.09 -11.78 -1.64
N SER A 229 1.06 -12.60 -1.79
CA SER A 229 -0.27 -12.26 -1.28
C SER A 229 -0.28 -12.32 0.24
N LEU A 230 -0.84 -11.29 0.87
CA LEU A 230 -0.99 -11.16 2.32
C LEU A 230 -2.26 -11.83 2.83
N GLN A 231 -3.09 -12.38 1.96
CA GLN A 231 -4.33 -13.06 2.34
C GLN A 231 -4.13 -14.56 2.44
N ALA A 232 -4.95 -15.24 3.23
CA ALA A 232 -5.07 -16.69 3.11
C ALA A 232 -5.72 -17.11 1.76
N HIS A 233 -5.48 -18.33 1.29
CA HIS A 233 -6.03 -18.81 0.02
C HIS A 233 -7.33 -19.61 0.23
N GLY A 234 -8.38 -19.25 -0.52
CA GLY A 234 -9.70 -19.88 -0.43
C GLY A 234 -10.67 -19.13 0.49
N VAL A 235 -11.97 -19.25 0.22
CA VAL A 235 -13.02 -18.46 0.88
C VAL A 235 -13.01 -18.66 2.39
N THR A 236 -12.99 -19.90 2.87
CA THR A 236 -13.00 -20.21 4.31
C THR A 236 -11.74 -19.74 5.01
N ALA A 237 -10.57 -19.92 4.40
CA ALA A 237 -9.30 -19.49 4.99
C ALA A 237 -9.23 -17.96 5.09
N ARG A 238 -9.69 -17.23 4.06
CA ARG A 238 -9.81 -15.76 4.11
C ARG A 238 -10.78 -15.29 5.20
N ALA A 239 -11.93 -15.95 5.35
CA ALA A 239 -12.88 -15.63 6.41
C ALA A 239 -12.28 -15.86 7.81
N ARG A 240 -11.47 -16.92 7.98
CA ARG A 240 -10.77 -17.19 9.24
C ARG A 240 -9.64 -16.19 9.51
N ASP A 241 -8.88 -15.80 8.50
CA ASP A 241 -7.87 -14.74 8.61
C ASP A 241 -8.52 -13.41 9.03
N GLU A 242 -9.61 -13.02 8.36
CA GLU A 242 -10.36 -11.80 8.70
C GLU A 242 -10.98 -11.85 10.10
N GLN A 243 -11.49 -13.02 10.52
CA GLN A 243 -11.97 -13.23 11.88
C GLN A 243 -10.86 -12.92 12.88
N TRP A 244 -9.64 -13.42 12.68
CA TRP A 244 -8.53 -13.16 13.60
C TRP A 244 -8.06 -11.71 13.57
N VAL A 245 -7.97 -11.09 12.39
CA VAL A 245 -7.74 -9.64 12.27
C VAL A 245 -8.75 -8.86 13.11
N SER A 246 -10.04 -9.19 13.00
CA SER A 246 -11.12 -8.54 13.75
C SER A 246 -11.01 -8.77 15.25
N VAL A 247 -10.74 -10.01 15.67
CA VAL A 247 -10.54 -10.36 17.08
C VAL A 247 -9.36 -9.59 17.68
N ILE A 248 -8.26 -9.47 16.93
CA ILE A 248 -7.07 -8.75 17.36
C ILE A 248 -7.37 -7.26 17.48
N ALA A 249 -7.93 -6.65 16.43
CA ALA A 249 -8.16 -5.21 16.38
C ALA A 249 -9.22 -4.74 17.39
N CYS A 250 -10.31 -5.49 17.55
CA CYS A 250 -11.46 -5.10 18.36
C CYS A 250 -11.33 -5.51 19.84
N HIS A 251 -10.57 -6.56 20.15
CA HIS A 251 -10.54 -7.14 21.50
C HIS A 251 -9.12 -7.28 22.05
N ALA A 252 -8.26 -8.04 21.38
CA ALA A 252 -6.94 -8.35 21.94
C ALA A 252 -6.05 -7.11 22.10
N TYR A 253 -6.13 -6.15 21.18
CA TYR A 253 -5.37 -4.91 21.24
C TYR A 253 -5.71 -4.07 22.48
N ASP A 254 -6.97 -4.06 22.91
CA ASP A 254 -7.35 -3.34 24.13
C ASP A 254 -6.68 -3.94 25.36
N ALA A 255 -6.82 -5.26 25.56
CA ALA A 255 -6.25 -5.95 26.70
C ALA A 255 -4.72 -5.93 26.69
N MET A 256 -4.10 -6.37 25.59
CA MET A 256 -2.65 -6.55 25.50
C MET A 256 -1.89 -5.24 25.34
N VAL A 257 -2.45 -4.25 24.64
CA VAL A 257 -1.72 -3.02 24.34
C VAL A 257 -2.22 -1.86 25.19
N ARG A 258 -3.50 -1.51 25.12
CA ARG A 258 -4.03 -0.29 25.77
C ARG A 258 -4.00 -0.36 27.29
N ARG A 259 -4.49 -1.46 27.86
CA ARG A 259 -4.55 -1.66 29.32
C ARG A 259 -3.26 -2.24 29.91
N TYR A 260 -2.37 -2.81 29.08
CA TYR A 260 -1.11 -3.39 29.55
C TYR A 260 0.13 -2.65 29.05
N VAL A 261 0.58 -2.86 27.80
CA VAL A 261 1.84 -2.28 27.29
C VAL A 261 1.91 -0.76 27.46
N LEU A 262 0.83 -0.03 27.17
CA LEU A 262 0.84 1.44 27.26
C LEU A 262 0.95 1.96 28.69
N GLN A 263 0.62 1.16 29.72
CA GLN A 263 0.86 1.54 31.12
C GLN A 263 2.35 1.62 31.44
N TYR A 264 3.17 0.81 30.77
CA TYR A 264 4.62 0.86 30.92
C TYR A 264 5.28 1.90 30.00
N VAL A 265 4.78 2.06 28.78
CA VAL A 265 5.37 3.00 27.80
C VAL A 265 4.99 4.46 28.11
N PHE A 266 3.77 4.70 28.60
CA PHE A 266 3.26 6.03 28.96
C PHE A 266 2.58 5.96 30.33
N PRO A 267 3.34 5.76 31.42
CA PRO A 267 2.77 5.58 32.74
C PRO A 267 2.02 6.83 33.22
N LYS A 268 0.82 6.60 33.75
CA LYS A 268 -0.06 7.63 34.32
C LYS A 268 -0.43 7.37 35.78
N GLY A 269 0.13 6.32 36.38
CA GLY A 269 -0.09 5.97 37.77
C GLY A 269 0.67 6.90 38.72
N ALA A 270 0.49 6.65 40.03
CA ALA A 270 1.13 7.43 41.08
C ALA A 270 2.65 7.48 40.90
N GLY A 271 3.24 8.67 41.02
CA GLY A 271 4.69 8.87 40.88
C GLY A 271 5.23 8.58 39.47
N GLY A 272 4.38 8.63 38.44
CA GLY A 272 4.79 8.31 37.07
C GLY A 272 5.09 6.81 36.86
N GLN A 273 4.54 5.95 37.72
CA GLN A 273 4.66 4.50 37.58
C GLN A 273 3.50 3.91 36.76
N PRO A 274 3.66 2.70 36.21
CA PRO A 274 2.56 1.98 35.57
C PRO A 274 1.40 1.79 36.54
N ASP A 275 0.16 1.99 36.06
CA ASP A 275 -1.02 1.74 36.87
C ASP A 275 -1.23 0.21 37.06
N ARG A 276 -0.87 -0.27 38.24
CA ARG A 276 -0.98 -1.69 38.61
C ARG A 276 -2.41 -2.20 38.60
N GLY A 277 -3.38 -1.40 39.00
CA GLY A 277 -4.78 -1.82 39.02
C GLY A 277 -5.30 -2.08 37.60
N VAL A 278 -4.94 -1.22 36.65
CA VAL A 278 -5.30 -1.40 35.23
C VAL A 278 -4.59 -2.63 34.64
N ILE A 279 -3.31 -2.82 34.95
CA ILE A 279 -2.54 -3.99 34.51
C ILE A 279 -3.16 -5.29 35.04
N GLU A 280 -3.37 -5.39 36.35
CA GLU A 280 -3.90 -6.59 37.01
C GLU A 280 -5.29 -6.95 36.51
N ALA A 281 -6.15 -5.95 36.25
CA ALA A 281 -7.45 -6.17 35.63
C ALA A 281 -7.37 -6.64 34.17
N ALA A 282 -6.28 -6.36 33.46
CA ALA A 282 -6.07 -6.80 32.08
C ALA A 282 -5.53 -8.23 31.96
N LEU A 283 -4.75 -8.72 32.94
CA LEU A 283 -4.09 -10.03 32.86
C LEU A 283 -5.04 -11.20 32.57
N PRO A 284 -6.25 -11.31 33.19
CA PRO A 284 -7.18 -12.40 32.87
C PRO A 284 -7.71 -12.35 31.42
N ASP A 285 -7.90 -11.14 30.87
CA ASP A 285 -8.33 -10.98 29.48
C ASP A 285 -7.20 -11.33 28.50
N ILE A 286 -5.96 -10.93 28.82
CA ILE A 286 -4.77 -11.32 28.05
C ILE A 286 -4.64 -12.84 28.03
N ASP A 287 -4.72 -13.50 29.19
CA ASP A 287 -4.65 -14.96 29.31
C ASP A 287 -5.73 -15.64 28.46
N ARG A 288 -6.98 -15.15 28.50
CA ARG A 288 -8.09 -15.65 27.67
C ARG A 288 -7.79 -15.52 26.17
N HIS A 289 -7.26 -14.37 25.74
CA HIS A 289 -6.90 -14.17 24.34
C HIS A 289 -5.76 -15.07 23.88
N LEU A 290 -4.73 -15.25 24.72
CA LEU A 290 -3.62 -16.16 24.43
C LEU A 290 -4.09 -17.62 24.37
N ALA A 291 -5.01 -18.05 25.26
CA ALA A 291 -5.60 -19.38 25.20
C ALA A 291 -6.39 -19.62 23.90
N ALA A 292 -7.14 -18.61 23.43
CA ALA A 292 -7.85 -18.70 22.15
C ALA A 292 -6.86 -18.77 20.96
N LEU A 293 -5.78 -17.99 20.99
CA LEU A 293 -4.73 -18.02 19.98
C LEU A 293 -3.96 -19.35 19.99
N GLU A 294 -3.72 -19.93 21.16
CA GLU A 294 -3.07 -21.24 21.30
C GLU A 294 -3.87 -22.33 20.59
N GLN A 295 -5.20 -22.35 20.80
CA GLN A 295 -6.10 -23.26 20.09
C GLN A 295 -6.11 -22.99 18.59
N ALA A 296 -6.05 -21.72 18.19
CA ALA A 296 -6.05 -21.32 16.78
C ALA A 296 -4.78 -21.78 16.04
N TYR A 297 -3.62 -21.59 16.66
CA TYR A 297 -2.35 -22.07 16.11
C TYR A 297 -2.31 -23.60 16.08
N GLY A 298 -2.76 -24.27 17.14
CA GLY A 298 -2.70 -25.74 17.24
C GLY A 298 -1.27 -26.24 16.98
N ALA A 299 -1.10 -27.06 15.94
CA ALA A 299 0.22 -27.52 15.46
C ALA A 299 0.85 -26.62 14.37
N GLY A 300 0.10 -25.66 13.83
CA GLY A 300 0.53 -24.78 12.76
C GLY A 300 1.48 -23.65 13.19
N LEU A 301 1.94 -22.89 12.20
CA LEU A 301 2.81 -21.72 12.39
C LEU A 301 2.07 -20.39 12.18
N TYR A 302 0.93 -20.39 11.49
CA TYR A 302 0.21 -19.19 11.09
C TYR A 302 -1.28 -19.34 11.37
N LEU A 303 -1.95 -18.24 11.73
CA LEU A 303 -3.38 -18.22 12.06
C LEU A 303 -4.27 -18.51 10.85
N GLY A 304 -3.81 -18.13 9.65
CA GLY A 304 -4.50 -18.32 8.38
C GLY A 304 -4.24 -19.67 7.68
N GLY A 305 -3.42 -20.56 8.26
CA GLY A 305 -3.11 -21.88 7.71
C GLY A 305 -1.62 -22.06 7.37
N SER A 306 -1.31 -22.39 6.11
CA SER A 306 0.04 -22.83 5.70
C SER A 306 1.04 -21.70 5.42
N ARG A 307 0.59 -20.44 5.37
CA ARG A 307 1.44 -19.26 5.12
C ARG A 307 1.03 -18.10 6.01
N ALA A 308 1.98 -17.19 6.26
CA ALA A 308 1.69 -15.92 6.93
C ALA A 308 0.65 -15.12 6.14
N ALA A 309 -0.32 -14.56 6.86
CA ALA A 309 -1.37 -13.71 6.32
C ALA A 309 -1.58 -12.45 7.17
N MET A 310 -2.62 -11.67 6.89
CA MET A 310 -2.88 -10.40 7.56
C MET A 310 -3.00 -10.58 9.08
N ALA A 311 -3.67 -11.63 9.56
CA ALA A 311 -3.79 -11.90 10.99
C ALA A 311 -2.43 -12.04 11.69
N ASP A 312 -1.46 -12.71 11.03
CA ASP A 312 -0.12 -12.89 11.59
C ASP A 312 0.66 -11.57 11.63
N LEU A 313 0.52 -10.71 10.61
CA LEU A 313 1.11 -9.37 10.57
C LEU A 313 0.51 -8.42 11.62
N TYR A 314 -0.76 -8.60 11.95
CA TYR A 314 -1.44 -7.89 13.04
C TYR A 314 -0.93 -8.34 14.40
N LEU A 315 -0.82 -9.66 14.61
CA LEU A 315 -0.51 -10.22 15.91
C LEU A 315 0.97 -10.08 16.27
N ALA A 316 1.88 -10.26 15.30
CA ALA A 316 3.31 -10.36 15.59
C ALA A 316 3.89 -9.14 16.33
N PRO A 317 3.60 -7.88 15.95
CA PRO A 317 4.05 -6.71 16.71
C PRO A 317 3.43 -6.62 18.12
N ILE A 318 2.21 -7.12 18.32
CA ILE A 318 1.53 -7.09 19.62
C ILE A 318 2.17 -8.09 20.58
N VAL A 319 2.40 -9.32 20.13
CA VAL A 319 3.06 -10.35 20.95
C VAL A 319 4.49 -9.95 21.29
N ALA A 320 5.20 -9.30 20.36
CA ALA A 320 6.54 -8.76 20.63
C ALA A 320 6.53 -7.75 21.79
N CYS A 321 5.62 -6.78 21.77
CA CYS A 321 5.51 -5.78 22.83
C CYS A 321 4.99 -6.38 24.15
N LEU A 322 4.08 -7.35 24.09
CA LEU A 322 3.56 -8.06 25.27
C LEU A 322 4.71 -8.74 26.05
N GLY A 323 5.63 -9.37 25.34
CA GLY A 323 6.78 -10.07 25.93
C GLY A 323 7.89 -9.17 26.49
N MET A 324 7.80 -7.85 26.34
CA MET A 324 8.80 -6.91 26.87
C MET A 324 8.75 -6.77 28.40
N PHE A 325 7.62 -7.12 29.01
CA PHE A 325 7.36 -6.92 30.44
C PHE A 325 7.08 -8.26 31.14
N ALA A 326 7.37 -8.31 32.44
CA ALA A 326 7.47 -9.57 33.18
C ALA A 326 6.18 -10.40 33.17
N GLU A 327 5.01 -9.79 33.34
CA GLU A 327 3.74 -10.54 33.37
C GLU A 327 3.38 -11.10 31.99
N GLY A 328 3.57 -10.30 30.93
CA GLY A 328 3.32 -10.71 29.55
C GLY A 328 4.27 -11.83 29.13
N ALA A 329 5.55 -11.74 29.48
CA ALA A 329 6.53 -12.80 29.27
C ALA A 329 6.12 -14.10 30.02
N ALA A 330 5.73 -13.99 31.29
CA ALA A 330 5.29 -15.14 32.08
C ALA A 330 4.00 -15.79 31.54
N LEU A 331 3.06 -15.00 31.03
CA LEU A 331 1.86 -15.53 30.36
C LEU A 331 2.22 -16.27 29.08
N LEU A 332 3.11 -15.73 28.24
CA LEU A 332 3.52 -16.35 26.99
C LEU A 332 4.17 -17.73 27.18
N GLU A 333 4.89 -17.96 28.29
CA GLU A 333 5.47 -19.28 28.60
C GLU A 333 4.42 -20.40 28.73
N LYS A 334 3.16 -20.06 29.04
CA LYS A 334 2.06 -21.04 29.10
C LYS A 334 1.55 -21.47 27.72
N TYR A 335 1.88 -20.73 26.67
CA TYR A 335 1.27 -20.86 25.34
C TYR A 335 2.33 -21.17 24.25
N PRO A 336 2.81 -22.43 24.18
CA PRO A 336 3.89 -22.81 23.28
C PRO A 336 3.55 -22.68 21.79
N ALA A 337 2.29 -22.88 21.37
CA ALA A 337 1.91 -22.66 19.98
C ALA A 337 1.93 -21.18 19.59
N VAL A 338 1.48 -20.28 20.48
CA VAL A 338 1.61 -18.83 20.28
C VAL A 338 3.08 -18.44 20.15
N ARG A 339 3.96 -18.94 21.03
CA ARG A 339 5.40 -18.67 20.97
C ARG A 339 6.03 -19.19 19.69
N ARG A 340 5.65 -20.39 19.24
CA ARG A 340 6.13 -20.97 17.98
C ARG A 340 5.71 -20.13 16.77
N GLY A 341 4.42 -19.74 16.70
CA GLY A 341 3.92 -18.89 15.62
C GLY A 341 4.58 -17.50 15.62
N HIS A 342 4.78 -16.92 16.81
CA HIS A 342 5.53 -15.66 16.93
C HIS A 342 7.00 -15.82 16.50
N GLY A 343 7.66 -16.93 16.86
CA GLY A 343 9.00 -17.27 16.41
C GLY A 343 9.10 -17.31 14.88
N ALA A 344 8.16 -17.99 14.22
CA ALA A 344 8.09 -18.03 12.75
C ALA A 344 7.92 -16.64 12.12
N MET A 345 7.20 -15.72 12.78
CA MET A 345 7.10 -14.33 12.32
C MET A 345 8.37 -13.52 12.56
N ARG A 346 9.11 -13.78 13.64
CA ARG A 346 10.39 -13.11 13.94
C ARG A 346 11.51 -13.46 12.95
N GLU A 347 11.47 -14.65 12.38
CA GLU A 347 12.43 -15.09 11.34
C GLU A 347 12.20 -14.40 9.99
N ARG A 348 11.06 -13.73 9.80
CA ARG A 348 10.76 -13.06 8.52
C ARG A 348 11.60 -11.79 8.37
N PRO A 349 12.20 -11.55 7.19
CA PRO A 349 12.94 -10.31 6.92
C PRO A 349 12.11 -9.04 7.19
N SER A 350 10.81 -9.08 6.91
CA SER A 350 9.88 -7.96 7.17
C SER A 350 9.79 -7.59 8.65
N PHE A 351 9.87 -8.56 9.56
CA PHE A 351 9.83 -8.32 11.00
C PHE A 351 11.10 -7.60 11.46
N ALA A 352 12.27 -8.09 11.03
CA ALA A 352 13.57 -7.48 11.33
C ALA A 352 13.70 -6.08 10.73
N ALA A 353 13.31 -5.90 9.46
CA ALA A 353 13.37 -4.62 8.75
C ALA A 353 12.49 -3.52 9.39
N THR A 354 11.55 -3.91 10.24
CA THR A 354 10.58 -3.00 10.87
C THR A 354 10.73 -2.92 12.37
N GLU A 355 11.81 -3.45 12.95
CA GLU A 355 12.08 -3.26 14.37
C GLU A 355 12.12 -1.77 14.74
N PRO A 356 11.48 -1.37 15.86
CA PRO A 356 11.59 -0.01 16.34
C PRO A 356 13.05 0.25 16.72
N LYS A 357 13.72 1.16 16.00
CA LYS A 357 15.00 1.69 16.46
C LYS A 357 14.70 2.60 17.65
N LEU A 358 14.95 2.11 18.85
CA LEU A 358 14.91 2.91 20.07
C LEU A 358 16.10 3.87 20.01
N ALA A 359 15.82 5.16 19.85
CA ALA A 359 16.80 6.23 19.93
C ALA A 359 17.13 6.55 21.39
#